data_AF-A0A7U9RQP7-F1
#
_entry.id   AF-A0A7U9RQP7-F1
#
_cell.length_a   1.000
_cell.length_b   1.000
_cell.length_c   1.000
_cell.angle_alpha   90.00
_cell.angle_beta   90.00
_cell.angle_gamma   90.00
#
_symmetry.space_group_name_H-M   'P 1'
#
loop_
_entity.id
_entity.type
_entity.pdbx_description
1 polymer ?
#
loop_
_entity_poly.entity_id
_entity_poly.type
_entity_poly.pdbx_seq_one_letter_code
_entity_poly.pdbx_strand_id
1 'polypeptide(L)' 'MERENEIVCGLGGMIVGVVTGAVKGAHIGIAGGPIGAIAGTIPGAIIGGIIGLLGGDKIGSEIDRR' A
#
# COMPACT_ATOMS: atom_id res chain seq x y z
N MET A 1 6.85 -9.78 23.09
CA MET A 1 6.83 -9.93 21.62
C MET A 1 5.68 -9.10 21.01
N GLU A 2 5.33 -7.96 21.62
CA GLU A 2 4.13 -7.13 21.33
C GLU A 2 4.26 -6.26 20.07
N ARG A 3 5.11 -6.63 19.10
CA ARG A 3 5.25 -5.88 17.83
C ARG A 3 5.32 -6.77 16.60
N GLU A 4 5.31 -8.09 16.76
CA GLU A 4 5.43 -9.00 15.62
C GLU A 4 4.18 -8.93 14.73
N ASN A 5 2.99 -8.88 15.34
CA ASN A 5 1.74 -8.72 14.61
C ASN A 5 1.61 -7.34 13.96
N GLU A 6 2.09 -6.29 14.61
CA GLU A 6 2.15 -4.93 14.05
C GLU A 6 3.05 -4.89 12.81
N ILE A 7 4.24 -5.47 12.89
CA ILE A 7 5.20 -5.55 11.77
C ILE A 7 4.65 -6.41 10.63
N VAL A 8 4.05 -7.57 10.91
CA VAL A 8 3.51 -8.47 9.89
C VAL A 8 2.29 -7.87 9.20
N CYS A 9 1.34 -7.30 9.97
CA CYS A 9 0.18 -6.63 9.40
C CYS A 9 0.56 -5.35 8.67
N GLY A 10 1.51 -4.57 9.18
CA GLY A 10 2.07 -3.38 8.55
C GLY A 10 2.75 -3.67 7.22
N LEU A 11 3.71 -4.62 7.20
CA LEU A 11 4.39 -5.02 5.97
C LEU A 11 3.44 -5.68 4.96
N GLY A 12 2.53 -6.54 5.43
CA GLY A 12 1.52 -7.16 4.59
C GLY A 12 0.59 -6.12 3.96
N GLY A 13 0.12 -5.17 4.77
CA GLY A 13 -0.67 -4.04 4.32
C GLY A 13 0.08 -3.16 3.33
N MET A 14 1.35 -2.85 3.59
CA MET A 14 2.22 -2.07 2.70
C MET A 14 2.37 -2.75 1.33
N ILE A 15 2.67 -4.05 1.27
CA ILE A 15 2.84 -4.77 -0.01
C ILE A 15 1.54 -4.76 -0.81
N VAL A 16 0.41 -5.07 -0.17
CA VAL A 16 -0.91 -5.04 -0.82
C VAL A 16 -1.23 -3.62 -1.29
N GLY A 17 -0.94 -2.63 -0.46
CA GLY A 17 -1.11 -1.21 -0.76
C GLY A 17 -0.27 -0.75 -1.96
N VAL A 18 1.01 -1.11 -2.00
CA VAL A 18 1.91 -0.81 -3.13
C VAL A 18 1.36 -1.40 -4.41
N VAL A 19 0.98 -2.68 -4.41
CA VAL A 19 0.48 -3.37 -5.61
C VAL A 19 -0.85 -2.78 -6.07
N THR A 20 -1.82 -2.62 -5.16
CA THR A 20 -3.13 -2.07 -5.51
C THR A 20 -3.07 -0.60 -5.91
N GLY A 21 -2.17 0.17 -5.29
CA GLY A 21 -1.88 1.55 -5.63
C GLY A 21 -1.19 1.68 -6.99
N ALA A 22 -0.19 0.84 -7.28
CA ALA A 22 0.49 0.77 -8.56
C ALA A 22 -0.50 0.44 -9.70
N VAL A 23 -1.31 -0.61 -9.52
CA VAL A 23 -2.30 -1.01 -10.52
C VAL A 23 -3.31 0.10 -10.77
N LYS A 24 -3.86 0.72 -9.72
CA LYS A 24 -4.82 1.82 -9.86
C LYS A 24 -4.18 3.05 -10.50
N GLY A 25 -2.94 3.36 -10.12
CA GLY A 25 -2.13 4.44 -10.69
C GLY A 25 -1.84 4.25 -12.18
N ALA A 26 -1.52 3.04 -12.62
CA ALA A 26 -1.38 2.70 -14.04
C ALA A 26 -2.71 2.87 -14.80
N HIS A 27 -3.82 2.43 -14.22
CA HIS A 27 -5.14 2.56 -14.84
C HIS A 27 -5.56 4.02 -15.03
N ILE A 28 -5.29 4.88 -14.04
CA ILE A 28 -5.55 6.32 -14.16
C ILE A 28 -4.57 6.94 -15.17
N GLY A 29 -3.30 6.55 -15.11
CA GLY A 29 -2.26 7.04 -16.01
C GLY A 29 -2.46 6.69 -17.48
N ILE A 30 -3.22 5.63 -17.79
CA ILE A 30 -3.56 5.25 -19.18
C ILE A 30 -4.26 6.39 -19.94
N ALA A 31 -4.93 7.31 -19.23
CA ALA A 31 -5.56 8.49 -19.82
C ALA A 31 -4.55 9.44 -20.48
N GLY A 32 -3.28 9.41 -20.06
CA GLY A 32 -2.16 10.12 -20.68
C GLY A 32 -1.35 9.26 -21.66
N GLY A 33 -1.83 8.08 -22.03
CA GLY A 33 -1.11 7.11 -22.87
C GLY A 33 -0.15 6.20 -22.09
N PRO A 34 0.67 5.38 -22.78
CA PRO A 34 1.53 4.37 -22.16
C PRO A 34 2.55 4.96 -21.17
N ILE A 35 3.08 6.15 -21.47
CA ILE A 35 4.00 6.88 -20.59
C ILE A 35 3.27 7.38 -19.34
N GLY A 36 2.03 7.84 -19.50
CA GLY A 36 1.17 8.23 -18.38
C GLY A 36 0.90 7.07 -17.42
N ALA A 37 0.71 5.85 -17.93
CA ALA A 37 0.53 4.66 -17.09
C ALA A 37 1.76 4.35 -16.24
N ILE A 38 2.97 4.46 -16.80
CA ILE A 38 4.23 4.27 -16.06
C ILE A 38 4.48 5.41 -15.07
N ALA A 39 4.14 6.65 -15.46
CA ALA A 39 4.25 7.81 -14.59
C ALA A 39 3.23 7.75 -13.44
N GLY A 40 2.07 7.11 -13.64
CA GLY A 40 1.02 6.94 -12.64
C GLY A 40 1.26 5.78 -11.66
N THR A 41 1.99 4.73 -12.05
CA THR A 41 2.31 3.59 -11.19
C THR A 41 3.19 3.96 -10.00
N ILE A 42 4.21 4.79 -10.19
CA ILE A 42 5.12 5.19 -9.12
C ILE A 42 4.40 5.96 -8.00
N PRO A 43 3.71 7.08 -8.26
CA PRO A 43 2.96 7.79 -7.23
C PRO A 43 1.81 6.93 -6.67
N GLY A 44 1.14 6.13 -7.50
CA GLY A 44 0.11 5.20 -7.05
C GLY A 44 0.64 4.16 -6.06
N ALA A 45 1.81 3.59 -6.34
CA ALA A 45 2.50 2.64 -5.47
C ALA A 45 2.89 3.27 -4.13
N ILE A 46 3.41 4.50 -4.15
CA ILE A 46 3.82 5.22 -2.94
C ILE A 46 2.60 5.50 -2.04
N ILE A 47 1.55 6.09 -2.62
CA ILE A 47 0.32 6.42 -1.88
C ILE A 47 -0.33 5.14 -1.33
N GLY A 48 -0.47 4.12 -2.17
CA GLY A 48 -1.03 2.84 -1.77
C GLY A 48 -0.20 2.15 -0.68
N GLY A 49 1.12 2.17 -0.81
CA GLY A 49 2.03 1.58 0.17
C GLY A 49 1.95 2.27 1.54
N ILE A 50 1.88 3.59 1.58
CA ILE A 50 1.74 4.36 2.83
C ILE A 50 0.39 4.06 3.50
N ILE A 51 -0.71 4.08 2.73
CA ILE A 51 -2.05 3.77 3.26
C ILE A 51 -2.11 2.33 3.77
N GLY A 52 -1.52 1.39 3.01
CA GLY A 52 -1.45 -0.01 3.37
C GLY A 52 -0.64 -0.26 4.64
N LEU A 53 0.52 0.40 4.78
CA LEU A 53 1.37 0.32 5.96
C LEU A 53 0.63 0.84 7.20
N LEU A 54 0.12 2.08 7.14
CA LEU A 54 -0.58 2.71 8.27
C LEU A 54 -1.87 1.97 8.64
N GLY A 55 -2.59 1.44 7.65
CA GLY A 55 -3.76 0.60 7.88
C GLY A 55 -3.40 -0.73 8.54
N GLY A 56 -2.32 -1.36 8.07
CA GLY A 56 -1.79 -2.61 8.59
C GLY A 56 -1.26 -2.50 10.01
N ASP A 57 -0.47 -1.47 10.31
CA ASP A 57 0.07 -1.18 11.64
C ASP A 57 -1.08 -0.98 12.64
N LYS A 58 -2.13 -0.23 12.26
CA LYS A 58 -3.27 0.00 13.14
C LYS A 58 -4.08 -1.26 13.42
N ILE A 59 -4.22 -2.16 12.44
CA ILE A 59 -4.87 -3.46 12.62
C ILE A 59 -4.00 -4.37 13.50
N GLY A 60 -2.69 -4.41 13.27
CA GLY A 60 -1.77 -5.22 14.06
C GLY A 60 -1.71 -4.78 15.52
N SER A 61 -1.73 -3.47 15.78
CA SER A 61 -1.79 -2.90 17.13
C SER A 61 -3.12 -3.21 17.84
N GLU A 62 -4.24 -3.27 17.11
CA GLU A 62 -5.54 -3.69 17.67
C GLU A 62 -5.59 -5.18 17.97
N ILE A 63 -4.93 -6.03 17.15
CA ILE A 63 -4.81 -7.47 17.39
C ILE A 63 -3.94 -7.73 18.62
N ASP A 64 -2.85 -7.00 18.77
CA ASP A 64 -1.94 -7.15 19.92
C ASP A 64 -2.59 -6.69 21.25
N ARG A 65 -3.58 -5.79 21.17
CA ARG A 65 -4.35 -5.30 22.32
C ARG A 65 -5.45 -6.26 22.79
N ARG A 66 -5.71 -7.35 22.06
CA ARG A 66 -6.73 -8.37 22.37
C ARG A 66 -6.10 -9.66 22.87
#